data_AF-A0AAU8PF39-F1
#
_entry.id   AF-A0AAU8PF39-F1
#
_cell.length_a   1.000
_cell.length_b   1.000
_cell.length_c   1.000
_cell.angle_alpha   90.00
_cell.angle_beta   90.00
_cell.angle_gamma   90.00
#
_symmetry.space_group_name_H-M   'P 1'
#
loop_
_entity.id
_entity.type
_entity.pdbx_description
1 polymer ?
#
loop_
_entity_poly.entity_id
_entity_poly.type
_entity_poly.pdbx_seq_one_letter_code
_entity_poly.pdbx_strand_id
1 'polypeptide(L)' 'MLDLGRTILRLEKARRVLVAVDPGDKEKLLAASRKVDKLILEYYQAKTRPKGVGGRGGE' A
#
# COMPACT_ATOMS: atom_id res chain seq x y z
N MET A 1 7.37 -2.81 -11.63
CA MET A 1 6.80 -4.04 -11.03
C MET A 1 7.25 -4.24 -9.58
N LEU A 2 8.53 -4.00 -9.24
CA LEU A 2 9.04 -4.11 -7.86
C LEU A 2 8.31 -3.21 -6.86
N ASP A 3 7.98 -1.98 -7.24
CA ASP A 3 7.25 -1.05 -6.35
C ASP A 3 5.84 -1.55 -6.00
N LEU A 4 5.10 -2.05 -6.98
CA LEU A 4 3.75 -2.58 -6.76
C LEU A 4 3.78 -3.80 -5.83
N GLY A 5 4.70 -4.74 -6.06
CA GLY A 5 4.87 -5.91 -5.19
C GLY A 5 5.25 -5.51 -3.75
N ARG A 6 6.13 -4.52 -3.59
CA ARG A 6 6.50 -3.98 -2.28
C ARG A 6 5.33 -3.33 -1.56
N THR A 7 4.49 -2.58 -2.28
CA THR A 7 3.30 -1.94 -1.71
C THR A 7 2.26 -2.98 -1.30
N ILE A 8 2.04 -4.03 -2.08
CA ILE A 8 1.15 -5.14 -1.72
C ILE A 8 1.61 -5.82 -0.41
N LEU A 9 2.90 -6.12 -0.28
CA LEU A 9 3.45 -6.73 0.95
C LEU A 9 3.27 -5.83 2.18
N ARG A 10 3.49 -4.51 2.02
CA ARG A 10 3.28 -3.54 3.10
C ARG A 10 1.82 -3.45 3.50
N LEU A 11 0.91 -3.46 2.54
CA LEU A 11 -0.53 -3.42 2.75
C LEU A 11 -1.01 -4.67 3.52
N GLU A 12 -0.58 -5.87 3.11
CA GLU A 12 -0.92 -7.11 3.81
C GLU A 12 -0.40 -7.12 5.26
N LYS A 13 0.84 -6.64 5.48
CA LYS A 13 1.39 -6.50 6.84
C LYS A 13 0.56 -5.54 7.69
N ALA A 14 0.16 -4.39 7.14
CA ALA A 14 -0.66 -3.42 7.86
C ALA A 14 -2.06 -3.96 8.15
N ARG A 15 -2.67 -4.71 7.22
CA ARG A 15 -3.97 -5.36 7.39
C ARG A 15 -3.94 -6.38 8.53
N ARG A 16 -2.89 -7.20 8.63
CA ARG A 16 -2.73 -8.14 9.75
C ARG A 16 -2.62 -7.43 11.09
N VAL A 17 -1.89 -6.31 11.14
CA VAL A 17 -1.81 -5.49 12.36
C VAL A 17 -3.19 -4.94 12.72
N LEU A 18 -3.93 -4.37 11.76
CA LEU A 18 -5.28 -3.85 12.00
C LEU A 18 -6.22 -4.91 12.58
N VAL A 19 -6.22 -6.13 12.02
CA VAL A 19 -7.07 -7.23 12.49
C VAL A 19 -6.64 -7.75 13.87
N ALA A 20 -5.37 -7.59 14.25
CA ALA A 20 -4.85 -8.00 15.55
C ALA A 20 -5.04 -6.94 16.65
N VAL A 21 -5.47 -5.71 16.31
CA VAL A 21 -5.75 -4.68 17.31
C VAL A 21 -7.05 -5.01 18.05
N ASP A 22 -7.00 -4.89 19.37
CA ASP A 22 -8.19 -5.00 20.22
C ASP A 22 -9.23 -3.94 19.78
N PRO A 23 -10.46 -4.34 19.42
CA PRO A 23 -11.52 -3.40 19.03
C PRO A 23 -11.93 -2.45 20.16
N GLY A 24 -11.61 -2.75 21.43
CA GLY A 24 -11.80 -1.84 22.56
C GLY A 24 -10.80 -0.68 22.59
N ASP A 25 -9.62 -0.86 22.00
CA ASP A 25 -8.57 0.16 21.89
C ASP A 25 -8.80 1.03 20.64
N LYS A 26 -9.75 1.95 20.75
CA LYS A 26 -10.19 2.81 19.65
C LYS A 26 -9.05 3.65 19.06
N GLU A 27 -8.09 4.08 19.88
CA GLU A 27 -6.96 4.87 19.42
C GLU A 27 -6.01 4.05 18.53
N LYS A 28 -5.63 2.85 19.00
CA LYS A 28 -4.79 1.95 18.18
C LYS A 28 -5.53 1.50 16.94
N LEU A 29 -6.83 1.26 17.03
CA LEU A 29 -7.65 0.84 15.89
C LEU A 29 -7.71 1.94 14.83
N LEU A 30 -7.92 3.19 15.25
CA LEU A 30 -7.92 4.34 14.35
C LEU A 30 -6.55 4.55 13.69
N ALA A 31 -5.47 4.43 14.46
CA ALA A 31 -4.11 4.56 13.94
C ALA A 31 -3.77 3.46 12.92
N ALA A 32 -4.14 2.20 13.20
CA ALA A 32 -3.95 1.08 12.29
C ALA A 32 -4.80 1.24 11.02
N SER A 33 -6.04 1.71 11.16
CA SER A 33 -6.96 1.95 10.04
C SER A 33 -6.40 3.00 9.07
N ARG A 34 -5.99 4.16 9.60
CA ARG A 34 -5.37 5.25 8.80
C ARG A 34 -4.12 4.79 8.04
N LYS A 35 -3.34 3.87 8.63
CA LYS A 35 -2.15 3.31 7.99
C LYS A 35 -2.51 2.41 6.81
N VAL A 36 -3.57 1.60 6.94
CA VAL A 36 -4.10 0.79 5.84
C VAL A 36 -4.63 1.68 4.72
N ASP A 37 -5.43 2.70 5.04
CA ASP A 37 -5.97 3.64 4.05
C ASP A 37 -4.88 4.31 3.22
N LYS A 38 -3.82 4.79 3.88
CA LYS A 38 -2.66 5.37 3.19
C LYS A 38 -2.02 4.39 2.21
N LEU A 39 -1.83 3.13 2.61
CA LEU A 39 -1.22 2.10 1.77
C LEU A 39 -2.11 1.67 0.61
N ILE A 40 -3.44 1.76 0.76
CA ILE A 40 -4.40 1.55 -0.34
C ILE A 40 -4.21 2.63 -1.40
N LEU A 41 -4.08 3.90 -1.00
CA LEU A 41 -3.81 4.99 -1.94
C LEU A 41 -2.47 4.80 -2.65
N GLU A 42 -1.41 4.45 -1.92
CA GLU A 42 -0.10 4.13 -2.50
C GLU A 42 -0.17 2.96 -3.49
N TYR A 43 -0.99 1.94 -3.21
CA TYR A 43 -1.21 0.82 -4.12
C TYR A 43 -1.86 1.27 -5.42
N TYR A 44 -2.93 2.07 -5.34
CA TYR A 44 -3.61 2.57 -6.53
C TYR A 44 -2.70 3.49 -7.36
N GLN A 45 -1.91 4.35 -6.71
CA GLN A 45 -0.91 5.17 -7.40
C GLN A 45 0.16 4.32 -8.09
N ALA A 46 0.68 3.28 -7.41
CA ALA A 46 1.66 2.37 -7.99
C ALA A 46 1.07 1.54 -9.15
N LYS A 47 -0.24 1.24 -9.09
CA LYS A 47 -0.97 0.49 -10.12
C LYS A 47 -1.25 1.36 -11.36
N THR A 48 -1.57 2.63 -11.18
CA THR A 48 -1.88 3.57 -12.27
C THR A 48 -0.64 4.23 -12.88
N ARG A 49 0.51 4.17 -12.18
CA ARG A 49 1.77 4.67 -12.73
C ARG A 49 2.04 3.98 -14.08
N PRO A 50 2.25 4.75 -15.17
CA PRO A 50 2.61 4.16 -16.45
C PRO A 50 3.84 3.28 -16.23
N LYS A 51 3.78 2.01 -16.65
CA LYS A 51 5.00 1.21 -16.77
C LYS A 51 5.87 2.01 -17.72
N GLY A 52 6.98 2.56 -17.21
CA GLY A 52 7.91 3.32 -18.03
C GLY A 52 8.15 2.53 -19.31
N VAL A 53 7.74 3.11 -20.44
CA VAL A 53 8.16 2.66 -21.75
C VAL A 53 9.68 2.72 -21.69
N GLY A 54 10.29 1.55 -21.54
CA GLY A 54 11.65 1.32 -21.99
C GLY A 54 11.63 1.42 -23.51
N GLY A 55 11.64 2.66 -24.01
CA GLY A 55 11.88 2.99 -25.40
C GLY A 55 13.11 3.87 -25.43
N ARG A 56 14.27 3.23 -25.30
CA ARG A 56 15.57 3.84 -25.55
C ARG A 56 15.75 3.83 -27.07
N GLY A 57 15.76 5.03 -27.67
CA GLY A 57 16.46 5.34 -28.92
C GLY A 57 15.74 5.00 -30.22
N GLY A 58 15.94 5.88 -31.20
CA GLY A 58 15.73 5.62 -32.63
C GLY A 58 14.90 6.70 -33.31
N GLU A 59 15.62 7.74 -33.76
CA GLU A 59 15.35 8.66 -34.90
C GLU A 59 13.94 9.20 -35.16
#